data_AF-A0A944E361-F1
#
_entry.id   AF-A0A944E361-F1
#
_cell.length_a   1.000
_cell.length_b   1.000
_cell.length_c   1.000
_cell.angle_alpha   90.00
_cell.angle_beta   90.00
_cell.angle_gamma   90.00
#
_symmetry.space_group_name_H-M   'P 1'
#
loop_
_entity.id
_entity.type
_entity.pdbx_description
1 polymer ?
#
loop_
_entity_poly.entity_id
_entity_poly.type
_entity_poly.pdbx_seq_one_letter_code
_entity_poly.pdbx_strand_id
1 'polypeptide(L)'
;MRRAKSKYTEATRPDVALRFPQPGRPFAGALIAPGGAHFGGDLVSVFKRETEGVREAYARYEPPMMLAVAAEYWGLPEGLTSTAEAVRQLAVNTADKYPADARMADLVAQVYALIHRAAQKAGEVGPLFAKVHEHDLRRYEEPRNGEHMWNILERRQDGSFGQRQPSQFVAVCQDIAHVYARYEPGHMKQVAAEYEGIPDGIENVAAAVNLLQVRSNDRYPVDKAVVDAIADIHTLLMQAASAAQELMPNFRRLHAPDISRHEAPRNGEEGEAMWDA
;
A
#
# COMPACT_ATOMS: atom_id res chain seq x y z
N MET A 1 -20.68 -34.55 -8.51
CA MET A 1 -20.21 -33.16 -8.72
C MET A 1 -21.02 -32.14 -7.91
N ARG A 2 -21.00 -32.22 -6.56
CA ARG A 2 -21.66 -31.20 -5.71
C ARG A 2 -20.95 -30.92 -4.38
N ARG A 3 -19.76 -31.50 -4.15
CA ARG A 3 -19.03 -31.42 -2.87
C ARG A 3 -17.72 -30.63 -2.90
N ALA A 4 -17.32 -30.11 -4.06
CA ALA A 4 -16.14 -29.26 -4.22
C ALA A 4 -16.48 -27.76 -4.37
N LYS A 5 -17.77 -27.42 -4.47
CA LYS A 5 -18.25 -26.04 -4.64
C LYS A 5 -18.62 -25.33 -3.32
N SER A 6 -18.71 -26.06 -2.19
CA SER A 6 -19.06 -25.45 -0.88
C SER A 6 -17.85 -25.22 0.03
N LYS A 7 -16.62 -25.56 -0.38
CA LYS A 7 -15.43 -25.34 0.46
C LYS A 7 -14.84 -23.92 0.34
N TYR A 8 -15.37 -23.12 -0.59
CA TYR A 8 -14.91 -21.75 -0.86
C TYR A 8 -16.02 -20.70 -0.70
N THR A 9 -17.22 -21.09 -0.25
CA THR A 9 -18.34 -20.18 0.00
C THR A 9 -18.56 -19.90 1.50
N GLU A 10 -17.75 -20.49 2.37
CA GLU A 10 -17.86 -20.37 3.83
C GLU A 10 -16.62 -19.70 4.46
N ALA A 11 -15.81 -19.02 3.65
CA ALA A 11 -14.64 -18.25 4.09
C ALA A 11 -14.81 -16.73 3.94
N THR A 12 -16.03 -16.24 3.69
CA THR A 12 -16.38 -14.84 3.98
C THR A 12 -16.61 -14.71 5.47
N ARG A 13 -15.51 -14.55 6.20
CA ARG A 13 -15.50 -14.14 7.60
C ARG A 13 -16.28 -12.81 7.75
N PRO A 14 -17.37 -12.76 8.55
CA PRO A 14 -18.14 -11.53 8.79
C PRO A 14 -17.46 -10.59 9.80
N ASP A 15 -16.20 -10.81 10.12
CA ASP A 15 -15.39 -10.08 11.09
C ASP A 15 -14.32 -9.19 10.43
N VAL A 16 -14.57 -8.69 9.21
CA VAL A 16 -13.82 -7.51 8.72
C VAL A 16 -14.19 -6.35 9.63
N ALA A 17 -13.26 -5.94 10.48
CA ALA A 17 -13.44 -4.82 11.38
C ALA A 17 -13.72 -3.55 10.58
N LEU A 18 -15.00 -3.15 10.48
CA LEU A 18 -15.44 -1.88 9.88
C LEU A 18 -15.13 -0.66 10.78
N ARG A 19 -14.43 -0.89 11.90
CA ARG A 19 -13.92 0.14 12.81
C ARG A 19 -12.44 -0.07 13.00
N PHE A 20 -11.66 0.74 12.30
CA PHE A 20 -10.22 0.82 12.50
C PHE A 20 -9.93 1.59 13.79
N PRO A 21 -8.96 1.13 14.61
CA PRO A 21 -8.51 1.91 15.75
C PRO A 21 -7.91 3.25 15.29
N GLN A 22 -8.07 4.28 16.12
CA GLN A 22 -7.38 5.55 15.93
C GLN A 22 -5.86 5.34 15.90
N PRO A 23 -5.10 6.19 15.18
CA PRO A 23 -3.65 6.06 15.07
C PRO A 23 -3.00 5.90 16.45
N GLY A 24 -2.14 4.88 16.60
CA GLY A 24 -1.32 4.68 17.80
C GLY A 24 -1.82 3.67 18.85
N ARG A 25 -2.90 2.91 18.60
CA ARG A 25 -3.30 1.80 19.50
C ARG A 25 -2.95 0.43 18.91
N PRO A 26 -2.23 -0.45 19.67
CA PRO A 26 -1.92 -1.79 19.22
C PRO A 26 -3.19 -2.64 19.05
N PHE A 27 -3.16 -3.55 18.07
CA PHE A 27 -4.22 -4.52 17.82
C PHE A 27 -4.47 -5.40 19.06
N ALA A 28 -5.68 -5.34 19.63
CA ALA A 28 -6.13 -6.29 20.63
C ALA A 28 -6.55 -7.60 19.93
N GLY A 29 -5.56 -8.43 19.58
CA GLY A 29 -5.79 -9.71 18.91
C GLY A 29 -4.53 -10.56 18.74
N ALA A 30 -3.35 -9.94 18.70
CA ALA A 30 -2.10 -10.67 18.93
C ALA A 30 -1.94 -10.83 20.45
N LEU A 31 -1.92 -12.07 20.93
CA LEU A 31 -1.37 -12.38 22.24
C LEU A 31 0.12 -12.01 22.22
N ILE A 32 0.42 -10.73 22.49
CA ILE A 32 1.78 -10.30 22.83
C ILE A 32 2.07 -10.94 24.18
N ALA A 33 2.92 -11.96 24.17
CA ALA A 33 3.50 -12.47 25.40
C ALA A 33 4.14 -11.28 26.15
N PRO A 34 3.79 -11.02 27.41
CA PRO A 34 4.40 -9.92 28.15
C PRO A 34 5.87 -10.28 28.37
N GLY A 35 6.77 -9.56 27.69
CA GLY A 35 8.23 -9.71 27.83
C GLY A 35 9.01 -10.14 26.58
N GLY A 36 8.37 -10.26 25.40
CA GLY A 36 9.09 -10.58 24.15
C GLY A 36 9.74 -9.35 23.52
N ALA A 37 10.99 -9.04 23.88
CA ALA A 37 11.82 -8.18 23.03
C ALA A 37 11.90 -8.82 21.63
N HIS A 38 11.32 -8.19 20.63
CA HIS A 38 11.48 -8.60 19.24
C HIS A 38 12.74 -7.93 18.69
N PHE A 39 13.44 -8.58 17.76
CA PHE A 39 14.74 -8.13 17.27
C PHE A 39 14.72 -6.72 16.63
N GLY A 40 13.56 -6.29 16.09
CA GLY A 40 13.34 -4.91 15.64
C GLY A 40 13.18 -3.89 16.78
N GLY A 41 12.73 -4.32 17.96
CA GLY A 41 12.47 -3.47 19.12
C GLY A 41 11.51 -2.32 18.77
N ASP A 42 11.73 -1.14 19.34
CA ASP A 42 10.87 0.04 19.09
C ASP A 42 11.14 0.74 17.74
N LEU A 43 11.93 0.14 16.84
CA LEU A 43 12.26 0.75 15.55
C LEU A 43 11.06 0.69 14.60
N VAL A 44 10.80 1.81 13.95
CA VAL A 44 9.69 1.94 12.99
C VAL A 44 10.22 1.78 11.57
N SER A 45 9.59 0.90 10.80
CA SER A 45 9.85 0.77 9.36
C SER A 45 9.61 2.10 8.66
N VAL A 46 10.59 2.50 7.83
CA VAL A 46 10.48 3.62 6.90
C VAL A 46 9.34 3.36 5.93
N PHE A 47 9.25 2.17 5.32
CA PHE A 47 8.16 1.84 4.40
C PHE A 47 6.78 2.03 5.05
N LYS A 48 6.60 1.49 6.26
CA LYS A 48 5.35 1.64 7.03
C LYS A 48 5.03 3.11 7.28
N ARG A 49 6.01 3.89 7.76
CA ARG A 49 5.82 5.32 8.06
C ARG A 49 5.43 6.13 6.82
N GLU A 50 6.12 5.94 5.70
CA GLU A 50 5.82 6.70 4.48
C GLU A 50 4.42 6.33 3.92
N THR A 51 4.04 5.05 4.01
CA THR A 51 2.71 4.60 3.60
C THR A 51 1.59 5.00 4.57
N GLU A 52 1.86 5.18 5.87
CA GLU A 52 0.93 5.85 6.79
C GLU A 52 0.64 7.28 6.31
N GLY A 53 1.68 8.00 5.86
CA GLY A 53 1.55 9.32 5.24
C GLY A 53 0.61 9.32 4.03
N VAL A 54 0.73 8.32 3.14
CA VAL A 54 -0.17 8.12 1.99
C VAL A 54 -1.61 7.97 2.45
N ARG A 55 -1.86 7.05 3.40
CA ARG A 55 -3.21 6.80 3.93
C ARG A 55 -3.82 8.07 4.52
N GLU A 56 -3.07 8.81 5.32
CA GLU A 56 -3.55 10.02 5.97
C GLU A 56 -3.78 11.17 4.99
N ALA A 57 -2.83 11.40 4.09
CA ALA A 57 -2.95 12.45 3.08
C ALA A 57 -4.15 12.20 2.18
N TYR A 58 -4.35 10.96 1.75
CA TYR A 58 -5.49 10.58 0.91
C TYR A 58 -6.83 10.64 1.66
N ALA A 59 -6.85 10.28 2.96
CA ALA A 59 -8.03 10.42 3.78
C ALA A 59 -8.53 11.88 3.87
N ARG A 60 -7.59 12.84 3.96
CA ARG A 60 -7.87 14.27 3.99
C ARG A 60 -8.19 14.88 2.62
N TYR A 61 -7.82 14.20 1.54
CA TYR A 61 -8.02 14.69 0.19
C TYR A 61 -9.51 14.65 -0.20
N GLU A 62 -10.00 15.78 -0.69
CA GLU A 62 -11.37 15.97 -1.16
C GLU A 62 -11.31 16.48 -2.61
N PRO A 63 -11.52 15.60 -3.61
CA PRO A 63 -11.44 15.97 -5.02
C PRO A 63 -12.44 17.11 -5.33
N PRO A 64 -11.99 18.24 -5.90
CA PRO A 64 -12.86 19.39 -6.13
C PRO A 64 -13.87 19.18 -7.27
N MET A 65 -13.65 18.19 -8.14
CA MET A 65 -14.47 17.91 -9.31
C MET A 65 -14.20 16.50 -9.88
N MET A 66 -15.05 16.03 -10.78
CA MET A 66 -14.91 14.71 -11.40
C MET A 66 -13.62 14.52 -12.21
N LEU A 67 -13.05 15.59 -12.80
CA LEU A 67 -11.74 15.47 -13.47
C LEU A 67 -10.59 15.18 -12.49
N ALA A 68 -10.69 15.65 -11.25
CA ALA A 68 -9.73 15.29 -10.21
C ALA A 68 -9.91 13.83 -9.75
N VAL A 69 -11.15 13.35 -9.68
CA VAL A 69 -11.45 11.92 -9.44
C VAL A 69 -10.92 11.04 -10.57
N ALA A 70 -11.14 11.46 -11.83
CA ALA A 70 -10.61 10.78 -13.00
C ALA A 70 -9.08 10.69 -12.97
N ALA A 71 -8.41 11.77 -12.54
CA ALA A 71 -6.95 11.75 -12.35
C ALA A 71 -6.51 10.65 -11.38
N GLU A 72 -7.24 10.43 -10.28
CA GLU A 72 -6.94 9.33 -9.36
C GLU A 72 -7.04 7.97 -10.06
N TYR A 73 -8.08 7.72 -10.87
CA TYR A 73 -8.23 6.45 -11.60
C TYR A 73 -7.08 6.19 -12.59
N TRP A 74 -6.62 7.24 -13.28
CA TRP A 74 -5.46 7.14 -14.18
C TRP A 74 -4.13 7.04 -13.42
N GLY A 75 -4.06 7.61 -12.22
CA GLY A 75 -2.87 7.62 -11.38
C GLY A 75 -2.64 6.35 -10.57
N LEU A 76 -3.69 5.55 -10.29
CA LEU A 76 -3.58 4.28 -9.55
C LEU A 76 -2.39 3.39 -10.00
N PRO A 77 -2.19 3.06 -11.30
CA PRO A 77 -1.07 2.21 -11.72
C PRO A 77 0.29 2.81 -11.37
N GLU A 78 0.47 4.12 -11.55
CA GLU A 78 1.74 4.81 -11.26
C GLU A 78 2.01 4.86 -9.74
N GLY A 79 1.00 5.20 -8.93
CA GLY A 79 1.13 5.22 -7.48
C GLY A 79 1.48 3.84 -6.92
N LEU A 80 0.80 2.79 -7.39
CA LEU A 80 1.11 1.42 -6.97
C LEU A 80 2.47 0.93 -7.48
N THR A 81 2.90 1.36 -8.67
CA THR A 81 4.26 1.06 -9.16
C THR A 81 5.32 1.71 -8.27
N SER A 82 5.10 2.96 -7.85
CA SER A 82 6.01 3.67 -6.93
C SER A 82 6.11 2.95 -5.58
N THR A 83 4.98 2.50 -5.01
CA THR A 83 4.97 1.67 -3.81
C THR A 83 5.73 0.36 -4.01
N ALA A 84 5.51 -0.33 -5.13
CA ALA A 84 6.19 -1.59 -5.45
C ALA A 84 7.70 -1.38 -5.58
N GLU A 85 8.14 -0.25 -6.12
CA GLU A 85 9.56 0.06 -6.34
C GLU A 85 10.36 0.14 -5.03
N ALA A 86 9.76 0.64 -3.94
CA ALA A 86 10.38 0.61 -2.61
C ALA A 86 10.63 -0.83 -2.14
N VAL A 87 9.64 -1.71 -2.31
CA VAL A 87 9.78 -3.15 -1.95
C VAL A 87 10.79 -3.85 -2.87
N ARG A 88 10.82 -3.51 -4.16
CA ARG A 88 11.83 -3.99 -5.10
C ARG A 88 13.23 -3.59 -4.65
N GLN A 89 13.41 -2.34 -4.24
CA GLN A 89 14.70 -1.85 -3.75
C GLN A 89 15.11 -2.56 -2.47
N LEU A 90 14.16 -2.87 -1.58
CA LEU A 90 14.45 -3.71 -0.41
C LEU A 90 14.97 -5.08 -0.84
N ALA A 91 14.29 -5.76 -1.76
CA ALA A 91 14.71 -7.07 -2.25
C ALA A 91 16.14 -7.05 -2.83
N VAL A 92 16.45 -6.03 -3.65
CA VAL A 92 17.80 -5.83 -4.22
C VAL A 92 18.82 -5.61 -3.11
N ASN A 93 18.54 -4.72 -2.15
CA ASN A 93 19.46 -4.46 -1.05
C ASN A 93 19.64 -5.70 -0.14
N THR A 94 18.58 -6.48 0.09
CA THR A 94 18.64 -7.75 0.83
C THR A 94 19.51 -8.78 0.12
N ALA A 95 19.49 -8.82 -1.21
CA ALA A 95 20.34 -9.73 -2.00
C ALA A 95 21.81 -9.28 -2.04
N ASP A 96 22.04 -7.97 -2.24
CA ASP A 96 23.35 -7.47 -2.65
C ASP A 96 24.15 -6.80 -1.51
N LYS A 97 23.46 -6.24 -0.50
CA LYS A 97 24.08 -5.35 0.50
C LYS A 97 23.98 -5.87 1.93
N TYR A 98 22.83 -6.40 2.32
CA TYR A 98 22.61 -6.79 3.70
C TYR A 98 23.18 -8.19 3.98
N PRO A 99 23.76 -8.44 5.16
CA PRO A 99 24.17 -9.77 5.59
C PRO A 99 22.94 -10.60 5.98
N ALA A 100 22.06 -10.86 5.01
CA ALA A 100 20.85 -11.65 5.15
C ALA A 100 20.90 -12.91 4.28
N ASP A 101 20.24 -13.99 4.73
CA ASP A 101 20.05 -15.21 3.93
C ASP A 101 19.36 -14.87 2.59
N ALA A 102 19.90 -15.38 1.48
CA ALA A 102 19.41 -15.09 0.13
C ALA A 102 17.92 -15.39 -0.06
N ARG A 103 17.36 -16.35 0.70
CA ARG A 103 15.91 -16.65 0.68
C ARG A 103 15.06 -15.47 1.14
N MET A 104 15.60 -14.55 1.96
CA MET A 104 14.89 -13.33 2.32
C MET A 104 14.67 -12.43 1.10
N ALA A 105 15.66 -12.30 0.22
CA ALA A 105 15.50 -11.52 -1.02
C ALA A 105 14.41 -12.12 -1.91
N ASP A 106 14.37 -13.45 -2.04
CA ASP A 106 13.33 -14.15 -2.80
C ASP A 106 11.92 -13.92 -2.22
N LEU A 107 11.77 -13.91 -0.90
CA LEU A 107 10.49 -13.65 -0.24
C LEU A 107 10.04 -12.20 -0.45
N VAL A 108 10.94 -11.23 -0.32
CA VAL A 108 10.61 -9.81 -0.57
C VAL A 108 10.27 -9.58 -2.05
N ALA A 109 10.99 -10.25 -2.97
CA ALA A 109 10.69 -10.19 -4.41
C ALA A 109 9.30 -10.76 -4.75
N GLN A 110 8.85 -11.81 -4.05
CA GLN A 110 7.49 -12.33 -4.18
C GLN A 110 6.43 -11.31 -3.75
N VAL A 111 6.66 -10.60 -2.65
CA VAL A 111 5.78 -9.51 -2.21
C VAL A 111 5.73 -8.39 -3.25
N TYR A 112 6.89 -7.96 -3.77
CA TYR A 112 6.97 -7.00 -4.87
C TYR A 112 6.13 -7.45 -6.08
N ALA A 113 6.24 -8.70 -6.51
CA ALA A 113 5.51 -9.22 -7.66
C ALA A 113 3.98 -9.14 -7.47
N LEU A 114 3.49 -9.36 -6.24
CA LEU A 114 2.07 -9.24 -5.92
C LEU A 114 1.57 -7.79 -5.96
N ILE A 115 2.35 -6.84 -5.44
CA ILE A 115 2.02 -5.41 -5.53
C ILE A 115 2.06 -4.96 -7.00
N HIS A 116 3.05 -5.40 -7.77
CA HIS A 116 3.16 -5.08 -9.20
C HIS A 116 1.97 -5.63 -10.00
N ARG A 117 1.46 -6.82 -9.66
CA ARG A 117 0.23 -7.35 -10.25
C ARG A 117 -0.99 -6.46 -9.95
N ALA A 118 -1.08 -5.90 -8.74
CA ALA A 118 -2.12 -4.91 -8.41
C ALA A 118 -1.97 -3.64 -9.26
N ALA A 119 -0.74 -3.16 -9.48
CA ALA A 119 -0.46 -2.02 -10.36
C ALA A 119 -0.85 -2.28 -11.83
N GLN A 120 -0.58 -3.49 -12.34
CA GLN A 120 -1.03 -3.90 -13.68
C GLN A 120 -2.55 -3.89 -13.79
N LYS A 121 -3.24 -4.45 -12.80
CA LYS A 121 -4.71 -4.44 -12.74
C LYS A 121 -5.26 -3.00 -12.67
N ALA A 122 -4.58 -2.13 -11.93
CA ALA A 122 -4.92 -0.71 -11.85
C ALA A 122 -4.85 0.04 -13.18
N GLY A 123 -4.00 -0.41 -14.11
CA GLY A 123 -3.92 0.13 -15.46
C GLY A 123 -5.22 0.00 -16.27
N GLU A 124 -6.16 -0.84 -15.85
CA GLU A 124 -7.46 -1.02 -16.51
C GLU A 124 -8.51 0.02 -16.09
N VAL A 125 -8.35 0.66 -14.92
CA VAL A 125 -9.40 1.51 -14.32
C VAL A 125 -9.60 2.80 -15.11
N GLY A 126 -8.53 3.54 -15.41
CA GLY A 126 -8.60 4.77 -16.20
C GLY A 126 -9.26 4.58 -17.57
N PRO A 127 -8.81 3.61 -18.40
CA PRO A 127 -9.45 3.28 -19.66
C PRO A 127 -10.92 2.84 -19.52
N LEU A 128 -11.24 2.05 -18.49
CA LEU A 128 -12.62 1.63 -18.22
C LEU A 128 -13.51 2.84 -17.90
N PHE A 129 -13.05 3.73 -17.02
CA PHE A 129 -13.75 4.98 -16.69
C PHE A 129 -13.98 5.82 -17.95
N ALA A 130 -12.95 6.01 -18.78
CA ALA A 130 -13.08 6.78 -20.01
C ALA A 130 -14.10 6.18 -20.98
N LYS A 131 -14.14 4.84 -21.07
CA LYS A 131 -15.10 4.13 -21.93
C LYS A 131 -16.54 4.29 -21.45
N VAL A 132 -16.81 4.09 -20.16
CA VAL A 132 -18.19 4.13 -19.63
C VAL A 132 -18.71 5.55 -19.43
N HIS A 133 -17.82 6.55 -19.33
CA HIS A 133 -18.14 7.98 -19.23
C HIS A 133 -17.77 8.77 -20.48
N GLU A 134 -17.69 8.14 -21.65
CA GLU A 134 -17.26 8.80 -22.90
C GLU A 134 -18.10 10.04 -23.21
N HIS A 135 -19.42 9.96 -23.03
CA HIS A 135 -20.32 11.09 -23.28
C HIS A 135 -20.08 12.24 -22.29
N ASP A 136 -19.86 11.94 -21.02
CA ASP A 136 -19.58 12.96 -20.01
C ASP A 136 -18.24 13.65 -20.29
N LEU A 137 -17.21 12.88 -20.62
CA LEU A 137 -15.89 13.40 -20.98
C LEU A 137 -15.94 14.24 -22.26
N ARG A 138 -16.66 13.78 -23.30
CA ARG A 138 -16.82 14.54 -24.53
C ARG A 138 -17.51 15.89 -24.30
N ARG A 139 -18.47 15.98 -23.38
CA ARG A 139 -19.08 17.26 -23.00
C ARG A 139 -18.10 18.23 -22.33
N TYR A 140 -17.07 17.71 -21.65
CA TYR A 140 -16.00 18.53 -21.07
C TYR A 140 -14.94 18.93 -22.11
N GLU A 141 -14.55 18.02 -23.00
CA GLU A 141 -13.51 18.24 -24.01
C GLU A 141 -14.01 19.08 -25.19
N GLU A 142 -15.25 18.82 -25.63
CA GLU A 142 -15.92 19.45 -26.76
C GLU A 142 -17.31 19.98 -26.33
N PRO A 143 -17.36 21.02 -25.49
CA PRO A 143 -18.63 21.55 -24.99
C PRO A 143 -19.46 22.09 -26.16
N ARG A 144 -20.74 21.70 -26.19
CA ARG A 144 -21.70 22.24 -27.17
C ARG A 144 -21.95 23.72 -26.93
N ASN A 145 -22.47 24.40 -27.94
CA ASN A 145 -22.91 25.78 -27.77
C ASN A 145 -23.99 25.85 -26.66
N GLY A 146 -23.76 26.69 -25.65
CA GLY A 146 -24.67 26.83 -24.52
C GLY A 146 -24.63 25.69 -23.48
N GLU A 147 -23.62 24.81 -23.50
CA GLU A 147 -23.50 23.67 -22.56
C GLU A 147 -23.61 24.08 -21.08
N HIS A 148 -23.13 25.28 -20.74
CA HIS A 148 -23.23 25.85 -19.39
C HIS A 148 -24.66 25.98 -18.86
N MET A 149 -25.68 26.10 -19.72
CA MET A 149 -27.09 26.15 -19.31
C MET A 149 -27.62 24.80 -18.81
N TRP A 150 -26.94 23.70 -19.15
CA TRP A 150 -27.30 22.33 -18.75
C TRP A 150 -26.47 21.81 -17.58
N ASN A 151 -25.48 22.58 -17.13
CA ASN A 151 -24.66 22.22 -15.97
C ASN A 151 -25.43 22.50 -14.68
N ILE A 152 -25.52 21.49 -13.83
CA ILE A 152 -26.31 21.53 -12.58
C ILE A 152 -25.57 22.30 -11.46
N LEU A 153 -24.30 22.67 -11.68
CA LEU A 153 -23.48 23.43 -10.74
C LEU A 153 -23.01 24.74 -11.39
N GLU A 154 -23.06 25.84 -10.62
CA GLU A 154 -22.56 27.15 -11.04
C GLU A 154 -21.05 27.10 -11.34
N ARG A 155 -20.65 27.81 -12.38
CA ARG A 155 -19.25 27.98 -12.82
C ARG A 155 -18.41 28.56 -11.67
N ARG A 156 -17.21 28.03 -11.40
CA ARG A 156 -16.18 28.82 -10.68
C ARG A 156 -15.90 30.10 -11.49
N GLN A 157 -15.71 31.23 -10.80
CA GLN A 157 -15.49 32.56 -11.41
C GLN A 157 -14.30 32.61 -12.38
N ASP A 158 -13.33 31.71 -12.24
CA ASP A 158 -12.13 31.64 -13.08
C ASP A 158 -12.38 31.01 -14.46
N GLY A 159 -13.54 30.41 -14.68
CA GLY A 159 -13.99 29.91 -15.98
C GLY A 159 -13.12 28.84 -16.63
N SER A 160 -12.15 28.29 -15.90
CA SER A 160 -11.22 27.28 -16.39
C SER A 160 -11.72 25.86 -16.06
N PHE A 161 -11.62 24.97 -17.04
CA PHE A 161 -11.67 23.53 -16.83
C PHE A 161 -10.22 23.07 -16.82
N GLY A 162 -9.53 23.17 -15.68
CA GLY A 162 -8.11 22.79 -15.59
C GLY A 162 -7.89 21.39 -16.16
N GLN A 163 -7.31 21.35 -17.37
CA GLN A 163 -6.98 20.13 -18.10
C GLN A 163 -5.89 19.39 -17.32
N ARG A 164 -6.19 18.16 -16.88
CA ARG A 164 -5.30 17.25 -16.13
C ARG A 164 -4.84 17.82 -14.79
N GLN A 165 -5.64 17.59 -13.75
CA GLN A 165 -5.13 17.64 -12.39
C GLN A 165 -4.18 16.44 -12.18
N PRO A 166 -3.02 16.62 -11.54
CA PRO A 166 -2.20 15.49 -11.11
C PRO A 166 -2.97 14.66 -10.07
N SER A 167 -2.77 13.35 -10.06
CA SER A 167 -3.33 12.49 -9.02
C SER A 167 -2.67 12.79 -7.68
N GLN A 168 -3.49 13.04 -6.66
CA GLN A 168 -3.00 13.18 -5.29
C GLN A 168 -2.41 11.86 -4.80
N PHE A 169 -3.01 10.72 -5.17
CA PHE A 169 -2.49 9.40 -4.85
C PHE A 169 -1.08 9.19 -5.40
N VAL A 170 -0.84 9.53 -6.67
CA VAL A 170 0.50 9.46 -7.27
C VAL A 170 1.49 10.34 -6.52
N ALA A 171 1.13 11.60 -6.26
CA ALA A 171 2.01 12.54 -5.60
C ALA A 171 2.52 12.01 -4.26
N VAL A 172 1.64 11.42 -3.43
CA VAL A 172 2.03 10.89 -2.12
C VAL A 172 2.74 9.53 -2.21
N CYS A 173 2.45 8.72 -3.23
CA CYS A 173 3.14 7.43 -3.41
C CYS A 173 4.55 7.57 -3.98
N GLN A 174 4.81 8.59 -4.79
CA GLN A 174 6.15 8.86 -5.34
C GLN A 174 7.17 9.14 -4.22
N ASP A 175 6.74 9.77 -3.13
CA ASP A 175 7.59 10.03 -1.96
C ASP A 175 8.11 8.74 -1.31
N ILE A 176 7.33 7.65 -1.32
CA ILE A 176 7.75 6.35 -0.76
C ILE A 176 9.03 5.88 -1.46
N ALA A 177 9.01 5.77 -2.79
CA ALA A 177 10.15 5.32 -3.58
C ALA A 177 11.35 6.27 -3.42
N HIS A 178 11.08 7.57 -3.36
CA HIS A 178 12.09 8.60 -3.21
C HIS A 178 12.85 8.53 -1.88
N VAL A 179 12.13 8.30 -0.78
CA VAL A 179 12.71 8.10 0.55
C VAL A 179 13.47 6.78 0.59
N TYR A 180 12.87 5.70 0.08
CA TYR A 180 13.48 4.37 0.11
C TYR A 180 14.78 4.26 -0.71
N ALA A 181 14.88 4.97 -1.84
CA ALA A 181 16.08 4.99 -2.67
C ALA A 181 17.32 5.56 -1.95
N ARG A 182 17.13 6.32 -0.87
CA ARG A 182 18.21 6.90 -0.05
C ARG A 182 18.34 6.26 1.32
N TYR A 183 17.46 5.31 1.64
CA TYR A 183 17.46 4.66 2.94
C TYR A 183 18.62 3.68 3.03
N GLU A 184 19.51 3.92 3.98
CA GLU A 184 20.67 3.08 4.28
C GLU A 184 20.61 2.68 5.77
N PRO A 185 20.17 1.46 6.09
CA PRO A 185 20.14 0.99 7.47
C PRO A 185 21.57 0.80 8.00
N GLY A 186 21.83 1.31 9.19
CA GLY A 186 23.12 1.18 9.87
C GLY A 186 23.31 -0.15 10.59
N HIS A 187 22.23 -0.92 10.84
CA HIS A 187 22.32 -2.24 11.49
C HIS A 187 21.11 -3.14 11.17
N MET A 188 21.26 -4.46 11.37
CA MET A 188 20.25 -5.45 11.00
C MET A 188 18.91 -5.32 11.74
N LYS A 189 18.87 -4.69 12.93
CA LYS A 189 17.57 -4.40 13.59
C LYS A 189 16.70 -3.43 12.77
N GLN A 190 17.28 -2.49 12.04
CA GLN A 190 16.53 -1.58 11.15
C GLN A 190 16.03 -2.33 9.91
N VAL A 191 16.80 -3.26 9.37
CA VAL A 191 16.36 -4.14 8.27
C VAL A 191 15.21 -5.05 8.73
N ALA A 192 15.31 -5.60 9.94
CA ALA A 192 14.24 -6.41 10.53
C ALA A 192 12.95 -5.61 10.75
N ALA A 193 13.07 -4.36 11.19
CA ALA A 193 11.92 -3.45 11.29
C ALA A 193 11.22 -3.26 9.93
N GLU A 194 11.96 -3.18 8.81
CA GLU A 194 11.35 -3.15 7.47
C GLU A 194 10.56 -4.42 7.16
N TYR A 195 11.12 -5.61 7.40
CA TYR A 195 10.40 -6.87 7.17
C TYR A 195 9.12 -7.00 8.00
N GLU A 196 9.15 -6.47 9.22
CA GLU A 196 7.98 -6.41 10.10
C GLU A 196 6.96 -5.35 9.67
N GLY A 197 7.42 -4.23 9.10
CA GLY A 197 6.55 -3.11 8.71
C GLY A 197 5.95 -3.19 7.32
N ILE A 198 6.49 -3.99 6.39
CA ILE A 198 5.94 -4.14 5.03
C ILE A 198 4.46 -4.54 5.01
N PRO A 199 3.98 -5.54 5.77
CA PRO A 199 2.57 -5.92 5.77
C PRO A 199 1.66 -4.74 6.06
N ASP A 200 1.89 -4.04 7.18
CA ASP A 200 1.14 -2.86 7.60
C ASP A 200 1.26 -1.73 6.55
N GLY A 201 2.43 -1.56 5.94
CA GLY A 201 2.63 -0.55 4.92
C GLY A 201 1.81 -0.80 3.65
N ILE A 202 1.69 -2.07 3.23
CA ILE A 202 0.82 -2.44 2.11
C ILE A 202 -0.65 -2.22 2.49
N GLU A 203 -1.04 -2.55 3.72
CA GLU A 203 -2.40 -2.29 4.22
C GLU A 203 -2.75 -0.79 4.24
N ASN A 204 -1.78 0.08 4.53
CA ASN A 204 -1.99 1.53 4.46
C ASN A 204 -2.32 2.01 3.03
N VAL A 205 -1.59 1.51 2.03
CA VAL A 205 -1.87 1.81 0.62
C VAL A 205 -3.20 1.21 0.18
N ALA A 206 -3.49 -0.03 0.61
CA ALA A 206 -4.78 -0.68 0.37
C ALA A 206 -5.94 0.14 0.95
N ALA A 207 -5.79 0.72 2.14
CA ALA A 207 -6.80 1.57 2.76
C ALA A 207 -7.08 2.83 1.94
N ALA A 208 -6.07 3.46 1.34
CA ALA A 208 -6.26 4.60 0.44
C ALA A 208 -7.05 4.21 -0.83
N VAL A 209 -6.70 3.07 -1.46
CA VAL A 209 -7.42 2.52 -2.62
C VAL A 209 -8.86 2.16 -2.26
N ASN A 210 -9.08 1.56 -1.09
CA ASN A 210 -10.42 1.24 -0.60
C ASN A 210 -11.25 2.50 -0.35
N LEU A 211 -10.64 3.57 0.19
CA LEU A 211 -11.34 4.84 0.38
C LEU A 211 -11.78 5.44 -0.95
N LEU A 212 -10.94 5.37 -1.99
CA LEU A 212 -11.33 5.77 -3.35
C LEU A 212 -12.51 4.92 -3.86
N GLN A 213 -12.47 3.60 -3.63
CA GLN A 213 -13.55 2.69 -4.01
C GLN A 213 -14.87 3.05 -3.32
N VAL A 214 -14.85 3.23 -2.00
CA VAL A 214 -16.04 3.57 -1.20
C VAL A 214 -16.62 4.91 -1.64
N ARG A 215 -15.78 5.95 -1.80
CA ARG A 215 -16.24 7.26 -2.28
C ARG A 215 -16.78 7.20 -3.71
N SER A 216 -16.18 6.37 -4.57
CA SER A 216 -16.67 6.11 -5.92
C SER A 216 -18.04 5.42 -5.90
N ASN A 217 -18.28 4.51 -4.96
CA ASN A 217 -19.57 3.83 -4.82
C ASN A 217 -20.66 4.73 -4.24
N ASP A 218 -20.33 5.54 -3.24
CA ASP A 218 -21.31 6.20 -2.38
C ASP A 218 -21.57 7.67 -2.75
N ARG A 219 -20.59 8.34 -3.38
CA ARG A 219 -20.61 9.80 -3.57
C ARG A 219 -20.43 10.24 -5.01
N TYR A 220 -19.56 9.59 -5.77
CA TYR A 220 -19.26 10.04 -7.12
C TYR A 220 -20.26 9.48 -8.15
N PRO A 221 -20.67 10.27 -9.15
CA PRO A 221 -21.54 9.81 -10.23
C PRO A 221 -20.75 8.95 -11.24
N VAL A 222 -20.23 7.80 -10.79
CA VAL A 222 -19.44 6.88 -11.62
C VAL A 222 -20.14 5.55 -11.81
N ASP A 223 -19.86 4.88 -12.93
CA ASP A 223 -20.42 3.58 -13.22
C ASP A 223 -19.90 2.50 -12.25
N LYS A 224 -20.77 1.54 -11.89
CA LYS A 224 -20.44 0.48 -10.94
C LYS A 224 -19.28 -0.40 -11.42
N ALA A 225 -19.09 -0.56 -12.73
CA ALA A 225 -17.97 -1.31 -13.28
C ALA A 225 -16.61 -0.71 -12.88
N VAL A 226 -16.51 0.63 -12.76
CA VAL A 226 -15.29 1.29 -12.29
C VAL A 226 -15.06 0.97 -10.81
N VAL A 227 -16.12 1.02 -10.00
CA VAL A 227 -16.07 0.68 -8.57
C VAL A 227 -15.60 -0.76 -8.34
N ASP A 228 -16.13 -1.70 -9.13
CA ASP A 228 -15.77 -3.11 -9.04
C ASP A 228 -14.30 -3.34 -9.45
N ALA A 229 -13.83 -2.66 -10.50
CA ALA A 229 -12.43 -2.70 -10.90
C ALA A 229 -11.47 -2.20 -9.81
N ILE A 230 -11.85 -1.18 -9.03
CA ILE A 230 -11.04 -0.71 -7.90
C ILE A 230 -11.05 -1.71 -6.75
N ALA A 231 -12.18 -2.39 -6.50
CA ALA A 231 -12.29 -3.42 -5.47
C ALA A 231 -11.38 -4.63 -5.75
N ASP A 232 -11.21 -5.01 -7.02
CA ASP A 232 -10.26 -6.05 -7.45
C ASP A 232 -8.82 -5.69 -7.06
N ILE A 233 -8.42 -4.43 -7.24
CA ILE A 233 -7.08 -3.93 -6.88
C ILE A 233 -6.85 -4.03 -5.38
N HIS A 234 -7.83 -3.58 -4.58
CA HIS A 234 -7.77 -3.69 -3.13
C HIS A 234 -7.58 -5.15 -2.69
N THR A 235 -8.30 -6.08 -3.30
CA THR A 235 -8.17 -7.51 -3.02
C THR A 235 -6.75 -8.03 -3.31
N LEU A 236 -6.14 -7.61 -4.43
CA LEU A 236 -4.76 -7.97 -4.76
C LEU A 236 -3.74 -7.37 -3.77
N LEU A 237 -3.96 -6.14 -3.29
CA LEU A 237 -3.10 -5.54 -2.26
C LEU A 237 -3.19 -6.29 -0.94
N MET A 238 -4.39 -6.73 -0.53
CA MET A 238 -4.55 -7.56 0.68
C MET A 238 -3.86 -8.93 0.54
N GLN A 239 -3.81 -9.51 -0.66
CA GLN A 239 -3.02 -10.71 -0.92
C GLN A 239 -1.52 -10.45 -0.76
N ALA A 240 -1.03 -9.31 -1.25
CA ALA A 240 0.37 -8.90 -1.07
C ALA A 240 0.71 -8.67 0.42
N ALA A 241 -0.16 -7.98 1.17
CA ALA A 241 -0.01 -7.78 2.60
C ALA A 241 0.05 -9.11 3.35
N SER A 242 -0.85 -10.05 3.04
CA SER A 242 -0.85 -11.38 3.65
C SER A 242 0.42 -12.17 3.33
N ALA A 243 0.93 -12.11 2.10
CA ALA A 243 2.21 -12.76 1.77
C ALA A 243 3.38 -12.13 2.53
N ALA A 244 3.36 -10.83 2.75
CA ALA A 244 4.40 -10.12 3.50
C ALA A 244 4.45 -10.50 4.99
N GLN A 245 3.35 -11.00 5.57
CA GLN A 245 3.32 -11.42 6.99
C GLN A 245 4.33 -12.54 7.29
N GLU A 246 4.78 -13.29 6.27
CA GLU A 246 5.79 -14.33 6.39
C GLU A 246 7.23 -13.80 6.43
N LEU A 247 7.48 -12.52 6.12
CA LEU A 247 8.84 -11.96 6.04
C LEU A 247 9.56 -12.02 7.40
N MET A 248 8.97 -11.43 8.44
CA MET A 248 9.62 -11.39 9.75
C MET A 248 9.76 -12.78 10.42
N PRO A 249 8.74 -13.68 10.38
CA PRO A 249 8.92 -15.06 10.83
C PRO A 249 10.05 -15.81 10.11
N ASN A 250 10.18 -15.64 8.79
CA ASN A 250 11.28 -16.25 8.04
C ASN A 250 12.62 -15.61 8.40
N PHE A 251 12.69 -14.29 8.54
CA PHE A 251 13.92 -13.62 8.96
C PHE A 251 14.41 -14.17 10.31
N ARG A 252 13.50 -14.29 11.30
CA ARG A 252 13.84 -14.85 12.62
C ARG A 252 14.32 -16.29 12.55
N ARG A 253 13.66 -17.13 11.74
CA ARG A 253 14.03 -18.54 11.58
C ARG A 253 15.40 -18.69 10.91
N LEU A 254 15.66 -17.89 9.89
CA LEU A 254 16.89 -17.96 9.09
C LEU A 254 18.12 -17.42 9.84
N HIS A 255 17.91 -16.44 10.72
CA HIS A 255 18.98 -15.76 11.47
C HIS A 255 18.90 -16.03 12.98
N ALA A 256 18.27 -17.14 13.39
CA ALA A 256 18.07 -17.46 14.80
C ALA A 256 19.36 -17.42 15.65
N PRO A 257 20.53 -17.89 15.16
CA PRO A 257 21.78 -17.79 15.92
C PRO A 257 22.18 -16.33 16.18
N ASP A 258 22.17 -15.48 15.16
CA ASP A 258 22.60 -14.08 15.27
C ASP A 258 21.62 -13.27 16.13
N ILE A 259 20.32 -13.50 15.95
CA ILE A 259 19.27 -12.89 16.76
C ILE A 259 19.41 -13.27 18.23
N SER A 260 19.69 -14.55 18.53
CA SER A 260 19.87 -14.99 19.92
C SER A 260 21.04 -14.31 20.62
N ARG A 261 22.11 -13.98 19.90
CA ARG A 261 23.26 -13.24 20.46
C ARG A 261 22.92 -11.80 20.79
N HIS A 262 22.05 -11.17 20.01
CA HIS A 262 21.57 -9.81 20.28
C HIS A 262 20.51 -9.74 21.38
N GLU A 263 19.63 -10.74 21.48
CA GLU A 263 18.56 -10.76 22.49
C GLU A 263 19.05 -11.32 23.84
N ALA A 264 20.09 -12.16 23.84
CA ALA A 264 20.71 -12.75 25.02
C ALA A 264 22.24 -12.87 24.87
N PRO A 265 22.98 -11.74 24.91
CA PRO A 265 24.43 -11.74 24.67
C PRO A 265 25.21 -12.53 25.72
N ARG A 266 26.26 -13.25 25.31
CA ARG A 266 27.06 -14.07 26.21
C ARG A 266 27.91 -13.15 27.09
N ASN A 267 27.63 -13.14 28.38
CA ASN A 267 28.27 -12.26 29.36
C ASN A 267 28.01 -10.76 29.10
N GLY A 268 26.85 -10.40 28.53
CA GLY A 268 26.47 -9.01 28.28
C GLY A 268 26.99 -8.45 26.95
N GLU A 269 26.53 -7.27 26.56
CA GLU A 269 26.85 -6.64 25.26
C GLU A 269 28.35 -6.43 25.04
N GLU A 270 29.07 -5.98 26.08
CA GLU A 270 30.53 -5.82 26.04
C GLU A 270 31.26 -7.14 25.78
N GLY A 271 30.76 -8.25 26.34
CA GLY A 271 31.35 -9.58 26.15
C GLY A 271 31.17 -10.13 24.73
N GLU A 272 30.03 -9.82 24.09
CA GLU A 272 29.77 -10.22 22.71
C GLU A 272 30.56 -9.34 21.71
N ALA A 273 30.68 -8.03 21.98
CA ALA A 273 31.39 -7.07 21.12
C ALA A 273 32.90 -7.38 20.93
N MET A 274 33.51 -8.15 21.84
CA MET A 274 34.90 -8.60 21.73
C MET A 274 35.16 -9.51 20.52
N TRP A 275 34.11 -10.09 19.92
CA TRP A 275 34.21 -10.92 18.72
C TRP A 275 34.14 -10.13 17.40
N ASP A 276 33.74 -8.87 17.46
CA ASP A 276 33.53 -7.99 16.29
C ASP A 276 34.78 -7.15 15.95
N ALA A 277 35.96 -7.55 16.46
CA ALA A 277 37.24 -6.83 16.33
C ALA A 277 37.95 -7.03 14.98
#